data_AF-A0A8I1JDL5-F1
#
_entry.id   AF-A0A8I1JDL5-F1
#
_cell.length_a   1.000
_cell.length_b   1.000
_cell.length_c   1.000
_cell.angle_alpha   90.00
_cell.angle_beta   90.00
_cell.angle_gamma   90.00
#
_symmetry.space_group_name_H-M   'P 1'
#
loop_
_entity.id
_entity.type
_entity.pdbx_description
1 polymer ?
#
loop_
_entity_poly.entity_id
_entity_poly.type
_entity_poly.pdbx_seq_one_letter_code
_entity_poly.pdbx_strand_id
1 'polypeptide(L)' 'MPATERPLSRPPSPCQRCSHLGGALGSQLLTHMLRERWLMRTLDTRALTVTPRGRKRLAAVFDISS' A
#
# COMPACT_ATOMS: atom_id res chain seq x y z
N MET A 1 -10.00 -37.10 38.73
CA MET A 1 -8.96 -36.54 37.82
C MET A 1 -9.63 -35.51 36.92
N PRO A 2 -9.42 -34.18 37.05
CA PRO A 2 -9.96 -33.22 36.09
C PRO A 2 -8.94 -32.95 34.98
N ALA A 3 -9.37 -33.09 33.72
CA ALA A 3 -8.60 -32.68 32.56
C ALA A 3 -8.76 -31.17 32.35
N THR A 4 -7.63 -30.51 32.10
CA THR A 4 -7.49 -29.06 31.92
C THR A 4 -8.22 -28.59 30.66
N GLU A 5 -9.17 -27.68 30.81
CA GLU A 5 -9.86 -27.04 29.69
C GLU A 5 -9.01 -25.84 29.22
N ARG A 6 -8.25 -26.04 28.15
CA ARG A 6 -7.47 -24.98 27.49
C ARG A 6 -8.43 -24.06 26.74
N PRO A 7 -8.35 -22.72 26.89
CA PRO A 7 -9.27 -21.82 26.23
C PRO A 7 -9.10 -21.89 24.71
N LEU A 8 -10.21 -22.15 24.03
CA LEU A 8 -10.30 -22.18 22.57
C LEU A 8 -9.75 -20.87 22.00
N SER A 9 -8.69 -21.03 21.21
CA SER A 9 -8.00 -20.02 20.43
C SER A 9 -8.98 -19.15 19.64
N ARG A 10 -8.90 -17.84 19.87
CA ARG A 10 -9.60 -16.79 19.12
C ARG A 10 -9.37 -16.98 17.60
N PRO A 11 -10.40 -16.88 16.74
CA PRO A 11 -10.21 -17.04 15.30
C PRO A 11 -9.35 -15.88 14.75
N PRO A 12 -8.52 -16.13 13.70
CA PRO A 12 -7.75 -15.07 13.07
C PRO A 12 -8.69 -14.01 12.47
N SER A 13 -8.33 -12.75 12.68
CA SER A 13 -9.02 -11.54 12.26
C SER A 13 -9.28 -11.51 10.74
N PRO A 14 -10.36 -10.85 10.26
CA PRO A 14 -10.69 -10.83 8.85
C PRO A 14 -9.54 -10.26 8.03
N CYS A 15 -9.17 -11.03 7.01
CA CYS A 15 -7.98 -10.90 6.20
C CYS A 15 -7.73 -9.47 5.70
N GLN A 16 -6.53 -8.96 5.98
CA GLN A 16 -5.89 -7.82 5.31
C GLN A 16 -5.56 -8.09 3.81
N ARG A 17 -6.24 -9.07 3.20
CA ARG A 17 -5.98 -9.60 1.84
C ARG A 17 -7.16 -9.46 0.88
N CYS A 18 -8.20 -8.69 1.21
CA CYS A 18 -9.18 -8.24 0.21
C CYS A 18 -8.63 -7.16 -0.75
N SER A 19 -7.32 -6.87 -0.69
CA SER A 19 -6.63 -5.94 -1.57
C SER A 19 -5.77 -6.65 -2.63
N HIS A 20 -6.06 -7.88 -3.06
CA HIS A 20 -5.25 -8.49 -4.14
C HIS A 20 -5.39 -7.72 -5.46
N LEU A 21 -6.59 -7.23 -5.79
CA LEU A 21 -6.79 -6.36 -6.96
C LEU A 21 -6.30 -4.93 -6.72
N GLY A 22 -6.66 -4.31 -5.59
CA GLY A 22 -6.16 -2.97 -5.24
C GLY A 22 -4.64 -2.91 -5.03
N GLY A 23 -4.06 -4.01 -4.57
CA GLY A 23 -2.63 -4.18 -4.33
C GLY A 23 -1.86 -4.52 -5.60
N ALA A 24 -2.37 -5.38 -6.49
CA ALA A 24 -1.73 -5.65 -7.78
C ALA A 24 -1.76 -4.39 -8.67
N LEU A 25 -2.93 -3.76 -8.81
CA LEU A 25 -3.09 -2.54 -9.60
C LEU A 25 -2.31 -1.37 -8.98
N GLY A 26 -2.38 -1.21 -7.66
CA GLY A 26 -1.57 -0.24 -6.92
C GLY A 26 -0.06 -0.48 -7.07
N SER A 27 0.39 -1.74 -7.13
CA SER A 27 1.81 -2.08 -7.33
C SER A 27 2.29 -1.75 -8.75
N GLN A 28 1.45 -1.99 -9.77
CA GLN A 28 1.76 -1.60 -11.14
C GLN A 28 1.73 -0.09 -11.30
N LEU A 29 0.75 0.59 -10.70
CA LEU A 29 0.66 2.05 -10.72
C LEU A 29 1.88 2.68 -10.03
N LEU A 30 2.25 2.19 -8.86
CA LEU A 30 3.46 2.61 -8.14
C LEU A 30 4.72 2.38 -9.00
N THR A 31 4.82 1.23 -9.64
CA THR A 31 5.95 0.90 -10.53
C THR A 31 6.02 1.86 -11.72
N HIS A 32 4.87 2.19 -12.33
CA HIS A 32 4.78 3.16 -13.41
C HIS A 32 5.21 4.57 -12.94
N MET A 33 4.68 5.03 -11.79
CA MET A 33 5.04 6.32 -11.20
C MET A 33 6.53 6.42 -10.82
N LEU A 34 7.14 5.32 -10.39
CA LEU A 34 8.58 5.25 -10.11
C LEU A 34 9.41 5.30 -11.41
N ARG A 35 9.02 4.57 -12.46
CA ARG A 35 9.69 4.59 -13.78
C ARG A 35 9.65 5.97 -14.42
N GLU A 36 8.51 6.63 -14.35
CA GLU A 36 8.29 7.99 -14.87
C GLU A 36 8.91 9.09 -14.00
N ARG A 37 9.55 8.73 -12.87
CA ARG A 37 10.15 9.65 -11.88
C ARG A 37 9.16 10.62 -11.24
N TRP A 38 7.90 10.21 -11.11
CA TRP A 38 6.89 10.96 -10.35
C TRP A 38 7.09 10.78 -8.85
N LEU A 39 7.55 9.60 -8.45
CA LEU A 39 7.90 9.24 -7.08
C LEU A 39 9.40 8.89 -7.00
N MET A 40 10.03 9.21 -5.88
CA MET A 40 11.36 8.75 -5.52
C MET A 40 11.29 7.96 -4.23
N ARG A 41 11.99 6.83 -4.18
CA ARG A 41 12.14 6.04 -2.94
C ARG A 41 13.18 6.73 -2.07
N THR A 42 12.82 7.03 -0.84
CA THR A 42 13.79 7.44 0.17
C THR A 42 14.59 6.20 0.56
N LEU A 43 15.92 6.26 0.48
CA LEU A 43 16.77 5.08 0.73
C LEU A 43 16.66 4.53 2.16
N ASP A 44 16.17 5.34 3.09
CA ASP A 44 16.17 5.02 4.52
C ASP A 44 14.79 4.52 5.03
N THR A 45 13.73 4.71 4.26
CA THR A 45 12.36 4.43 4.71
C THR A 45 11.47 3.93 3.59
N ARG A 46 10.39 3.23 3.93
CA ARG A 46 9.29 2.91 2.97
C ARG A 46 8.49 4.15 2.53
N ALA A 47 8.98 5.34 2.85
CA ALA A 47 8.41 6.59 2.41
C ALA A 47 8.72 6.83 0.92
N LEU A 48 7.71 7.31 0.21
CA LEU A 48 7.83 7.72 -1.18
C LEU A 48 7.75 9.24 -1.23
N THR A 49 8.77 9.89 -1.75
CA THR A 49 8.77 11.34 -1.94
C THR A 49 8.21 11.67 -3.32
N VAL A 50 7.15 12.46 -3.37
CA VAL A 50 6.59 12.96 -4.64
C VAL A 50 7.46 14.09 -5.17
N THR A 51 7.98 13.93 -6.39
CA THR A 51 8.77 14.99 -7.03
C THR A 51 7.87 16.15 -7.47
N PRO A 52 8.39 17.38 -7.63
CA PRO A 52 7.59 18.52 -8.10
C PRO A 52 6.94 18.25 -9.48
N ARG A 53 7.65 17.53 -10.35
CA ARG A 53 7.14 17.06 -11.65
C ARG A 53 6.07 15.99 -11.47
N GLY A 54 6.26 15.08 -10.53
CA GLY A 54 5.28 14.07 -10.14
C GLY A 54 3.97 14.68 -9.66
N ARG A 55 4.02 15.74 -8.83
CA ARG A 55 2.81 16.45 -8.36
C ARG A 55 1.98 17.01 -9.51
N LYS A 56 2.62 17.68 -10.49
CA LYS A 56 1.92 18.21 -11.68
C LYS A 56 1.28 17.09 -12.52
N ARG A 57 1.97 15.96 -12.67
CA ARG A 57 1.45 14.81 -13.43
C ARG A 57 0.34 14.06 -12.69
N LEU A 58 0.49 13.87 -11.38
CA LEU A 58 -0.56 13.33 -10.51
C LEU A 58 -1.82 14.20 -10.55
N ALA A 59 -1.67 15.52 -10.44
CA ALA A 59 -2.79 16.44 -10.58
C ALA A 59 -3.43 16.35 -11.97
N ALA A 60 -2.65 16.24 -13.05
CA ALA A 60 -3.20 16.14 -14.40
C ALA A 60 -3.90 14.81 -14.71
N VAL A 61 -3.44 13.69 -14.10
CA VAL A 61 -3.96 12.35 -14.40
C VAL A 61 -5.09 11.95 -13.46
N PHE A 62 -5.04 12.39 -12.21
CA PHE A 62 -5.96 11.99 -11.16
C PHE A 62 -6.80 13.13 -10.59
N ASP A 63 -6.63 14.36 -11.09
CA ASP A 63 -7.36 15.56 -10.67
C ASP A 63 -7.29 15.84 -9.15
N ILE A 64 -6.22 15.41 -8.49
CA ILE A 64 -6.08 15.44 -7.01
C ILE A 64 -5.65 16.83 -6.49
N SER A 65 -6.08 17.91 -7.14
CA SER A 65 -5.78 19.28 -6.70
C SER A 65 -6.85 19.75 -5.71
N SER A 66 -6.83 19.23 -4.48
CA SER A 66 -7.62 19.77 -3.36
C SER A 66 -6.73 20.29 -2.25
#